data_AF-A0A0B2PCC6-F1
#
_entry.id   AF-A0A0B2PCC6-F1
#
_cell.length_a   1.000
_cell.length_b   1.000
_cell.length_c   1.000
_cell.angle_alpha   90.00
_cell.angle_beta   90.00
_cell.angle_gamma   90.00
#
_symmetry.space_group_name_H-M   'P 1'
#
loop_
_entity.id
_entity.type
_entity.pdbx_description
1 polymer ?
#
loop_
_entity_poly.entity_id
_entity_poly.type
_entity_poly.pdbx_seq_one_letter_code
_entity_poly.pdbx_strand_id
1 'polypeptide(L)' 'IKQGAISYFSNIYASENHSHNNDLISKTIPSLVSGEDNLMLTNVTTMSEVKHDVFGLNGDGALGLDGFDGCFY' A
#
# COMPACT_ATOMS: atom_id res chain seq x y z
N ILE A 1 -31.69 -2.24 30.96
CA ILE A 1 -30.87 -2.17 29.72
C ILE A 1 -29.73 -1.14 29.84
N LYS A 2 -29.99 0.14 30.16
CA LYS A 2 -28.97 1.21 30.27
C LYS A 2 -27.78 0.90 31.19
N GLN A 3 -28.03 0.47 32.44
CA GLN A 3 -26.96 0.20 33.40
C GLN A 3 -26.10 -1.02 33.03
N GLY A 4 -26.72 -2.02 32.42
CA GLY A 4 -26.01 -3.22 31.94
C GLY A 4 -25.03 -2.90 30.82
N ALA A 5 -25.43 -2.04 29.87
CA ALA A 5 -24.55 -1.60 28.79
C ALA A 5 -23.36 -0.79 29.32
N ILE A 6 -23.60 0.15 30.25
CA ILE A 6 -22.52 0.95 30.84
C ILE A 6 -21.52 0.05 31.57
N SER A 7 -21.99 -0.84 32.45
CA SER A 7 -21.12 -1.76 33.18
C SER A 7 -20.31 -2.67 32.24
N TYR A 8 -20.94 -3.20 31.20
CA TYR A 8 -20.28 -4.05 30.20
C TYR A 8 -19.14 -3.34 29.47
N PHE A 9 -19.40 -2.17 28.89
CA PHE A 9 -18.36 -1.46 28.14
C PHE A 9 -17.28 -0.87 29.06
N SER A 10 -17.64 -0.35 30.24
CA SER A 10 -16.66 0.11 31.22
C SER A 10 -15.69 -1.01 31.63
N ASN A 11 -16.18 -2.23 31.83
CA ASN A 11 -15.32 -3.37 32.18
C ASN A 11 -14.42 -3.80 31.02
N ILE A 12 -14.90 -3.77 29.78
CA ILE A 12 -14.07 -4.08 28.60
C ILE A 12 -12.93 -3.07 28.47
N TYR A 13 -13.23 -1.78 28.55
CA TYR A 13 -12.21 -0.74 28.36
C TYR A 13 -11.28 -0.57 29.56
N ALA A 14 -11.68 -1.00 30.76
CA ALA A 14 -10.84 -1.01 31.96
C ALA A 14 -10.05 -2.31 32.14
N SER A 15 -10.35 -3.36 31.38
CA SER A 15 -9.62 -4.62 31.43
C SER A 15 -8.23 -4.48 30.81
N GLU A 16 -7.28 -5.28 31.29
CA GLU A 16 -5.94 -5.31 30.74
C GLU A 16 -5.98 -5.71 29.26
N ASN A 17 -5.38 -4.89 28.40
CA ASN A 17 -5.28 -5.21 26.99
C ASN A 17 -4.20 -6.27 26.79
N HIS A 18 -4.60 -7.53 26.79
CA HIS A 18 -3.75 -8.68 26.46
C HIS A 18 -3.46 -8.72 24.95
N SER A 19 -2.73 -7.71 24.46
CA SER A 19 -2.21 -7.67 23.09
C SER A 19 -0.96 -8.53 22.99
N HIS A 20 -1.17 -9.82 22.78
CA HIS A 20 -0.09 -10.75 22.47
C HIS A 20 -0.08 -11.00 20.96
N ASN A 21 1.12 -11.08 20.38
CA ASN A 21 1.25 -11.56 19.01
C ASN A 21 0.71 -13.00 18.95
N ASN A 22 -0.33 -13.20 18.15
CA ASN A 22 -1.00 -14.49 17.98
C ASN A 22 -0.69 -15.14 16.61
N ASP A 23 0.26 -14.56 15.87
CA ASP A 23 0.68 -14.97 14.53
C ASP A 23 -0.46 -15.02 13.50
N LEU A 24 -1.64 -14.46 13.80
CA LEU A 24 -2.76 -14.50 12.85
C LEU A 24 -2.42 -13.76 11.56
N ILE A 25 -1.74 -12.62 11.67
CA ILE A 25 -1.31 -11.83 10.52
C ILE A 25 -0.39 -12.65 9.61
N SER A 26 0.63 -13.31 10.16
CA SER A 26 1.57 -14.12 9.38
C SER A 26 0.94 -15.40 8.82
N LYS A 27 -0.10 -15.94 9.48
CA LYS A 27 -0.84 -17.13 9.01
C LYS A 27 -1.91 -16.82 7.96
N THR A 28 -2.45 -15.62 7.94
CA THR A 28 -3.60 -15.26 7.08
C THR A 28 -3.24 -14.32 5.93
N ILE A 29 -2.19 -13.50 6.10
CA ILE A 29 -1.73 -12.58 5.07
C ILE A 29 -0.51 -13.21 4.39
N PRO A 30 -0.64 -13.69 3.15
CA PRO A 30 0.51 -14.22 2.43
C PRO A 30 1.53 -13.10 2.16
N SER A 31 2.82 -13.41 2.25
CA SER A 31 3.88 -12.50 1.81
C SER A 31 3.88 -12.45 0.29
N LEU A 32 3.37 -11.34 -0.26
CA LEU A 32 3.26 -11.14 -1.71
C LEU A 32 4.45 -10.39 -2.32
N VAL A 33 5.22 -9.71 -1.50
CA VAL A 33 6.38 -8.91 -1.92
C VAL A 33 7.63 -9.64 -1.43
N SER A 34 8.45 -10.09 -2.36
CA SER A 34 9.76 -10.66 -2.04
C SER A 34 10.76 -9.58 -1.62
N GLY A 35 11.91 -9.98 -1.09
CA GLY A 35 12.99 -9.04 -0.81
C GLY A 35 13.50 -8.35 -2.08
N GLU A 36 13.51 -9.06 -3.20
CA GLU A 36 13.89 -8.51 -4.51
C GLU A 36 12.87 -7.50 -5.03
N ASP A 37 11.58 -7.80 -4.91
CA ASP A 37 10.51 -6.85 -5.27
C ASP A 37 10.63 -5.56 -4.45
N ASN A 38 10.85 -5.70 -3.14
CA ASN A 38 11.02 -4.54 -2.27
C ASN A 38 12.25 -3.72 -2.64
N LEU A 39 13.37 -4.38 -2.99
CA LEU A 39 14.58 -3.69 -3.46
C LEU A 39 14.28 -2.94 -4.76
N MET A 40 13.62 -3.57 -5.74
CA MET A 40 13.27 -2.96 -7.02
C MET A 40 12.34 -1.76 -6.84
N LEU A 41 11.29 -1.87 -6.02
CA LEU A 41 10.31 -0.81 -5.77
C LEU A 41 10.87 0.38 -4.96
N THR A 42 11.87 0.14 -4.12
CA THR A 42 12.45 1.18 -3.24
C THR A 42 13.74 1.78 -3.79
N ASN A 43 14.28 1.23 -4.88
CA ASN A 43 15.49 1.75 -5.48
C ASN A 43 15.24 3.11 -6.14
N VAL A 44 16.29 3.92 -6.23
CA VAL A 44 16.25 5.17 -6.97
C VAL A 44 16.18 4.86 -8.46
N THR A 45 15.15 5.40 -9.13
CA THR A 45 15.01 5.29 -10.58
C THR A 45 16.25 5.84 -11.28
N THR A 46 16.79 5.07 -12.21
CA THR A 46 17.96 5.45 -13.00
C THR A 46 17.57 6.36 -14.16
N MET A 47 18.52 7.15 -14.64
CA MET A 47 18.29 7.99 -15.82
C MET A 47 17.98 7.16 -17.08
N SER A 48 18.47 5.92 -17.14
CA SER A 48 18.16 5.00 -18.24
C SER A 48 16.70 4.56 -18.22
N GLU A 49 16.16 4.24 -17.04
CA GLU A 49 14.73 3.90 -16.87
C GLU A 49 13.86 5.10 -17.23
N VAL A 50 14.17 6.29 -16.71
CA VAL A 50 13.44 7.52 -17.06
C VAL A 50 13.44 7.75 -18.57
N LYS A 51 14.60 7.61 -19.22
CA LYS A 51 14.69 7.77 -20.68
C LYS A 51 13.88 6.72 -21.41
N HIS A 52 13.94 5.47 -20.98
CA HIS A 52 13.19 4.38 -21.61
C HIS A 52 11.68 4.65 -21.51
N ASP A 53 11.21 5.03 -20.33
CA ASP A 53 9.79 5.26 -20.08
C ASP A 53 9.27 6.48 -20.84
N VAL A 54 9.98 7.61 -20.76
CA VAL A 54 9.57 8.86 -21.42
C VAL A 54 9.52 8.70 -22.94
N PHE A 55 10.55 8.14 -23.56
CA PHE A 55 10.61 7.99 -25.02
C PHE A 55 9.99 6.69 -25.53
N GLY A 56 9.55 5.81 -24.62
CA GLY A 56 8.79 4.59 -24.92
C GLY A 56 7.27 4.82 -24.94
N LEU A 57 6.80 6.02 -24.55
CA LEU A 57 5.39 6.38 -24.64
C LEU A 57 4.92 6.33 -26.10
N ASN A 58 3.70 5.82 -26.30
CA ASN A 58 3.09 5.80 -27.61
C ASN A 58 2.70 7.24 -28.02
N GLY A 59 3.43 7.83 -28.96
CA GLY A 59 3.14 9.16 -29.50
C GLY A 59 1.78 9.26 -30.19
N ASP A 60 1.27 8.15 -30.73
CA ASP A 60 -0.07 8.08 -31.35
C ASP A 60 -1.18 7.74 -30.33
N GLY A 61 -0.84 7.69 -29.04
CA GLY A 61 -1.77 7.44 -27.95
C GLY A 61 -2.77 8.58 -27.76
N ALA A 62 -3.93 8.28 -27.18
CA ALA A 62 -4.87 9.32 -26.77
C ALA A 62 -4.23 10.21 -25.69
N LEU A 63 -4.61 11.50 -25.69
CA LEU A 63 -4.19 12.46 -24.67
C LEU A 63 -4.58 11.96 -23.27
N GLY A 64 -3.68 12.15 -22.30
CA GLY A 64 -3.99 11.95 -20.90
C GLY A 64 -5.08 12.90 -20.41
N LEU A 65 -5.60 12.64 -19.20
CA LEU A 65 -6.52 13.55 -18.51
C LEU A 65 -5.89 14.95 -18.28
N ASP A 66 -4.57 15.02 -18.28
CA ASP A 66 -3.77 16.24 -18.20
C ASP A 66 -3.59 16.96 -19.55
N GLY A 67 -4.01 16.35 -20.66
CA GLY A 67 -3.94 16.92 -22.00
C GLY A 67 -2.59 16.77 -22.70
N PHE A 68 -1.70 15.90 -22.21
CA PHE A 68 -0.42 15.60 -22.86
C PHE A 68 -0.46 14.22 -23.55
N ASP A 69 0.15 14.12 -24.72
CA ASP A 69 0.36 12.84 -25.43
C ASP A 69 1.82 12.38 -25.29
N GLY A 70 2.13 11.21 -25.86
CA GLY A 70 3.49 10.66 -25.88
C GLY A 70 4.51 11.48 -26.68
N CYS A 71 4.09 12.57 -27.35
CA CYS A 71 4.96 13.48 -28.09
C CYS A 71 5.31 14.76 -27.30
N PHE A 72 4.83 14.91 -26.06
CA PHE A 72 5.02 16.14 -25.28
C PHE A 72 6.47 16.39 -24.80
N TYR A 73 7.29 15.34 -24.72
CA TYR A 73 8.70 15.39 -24.29
C TYR A 73 9.70 15.55 -25.43
#